data_AF-X1UDS6-F1
#
_entry.id   AF-X1UDS6-F1
#
_cell.length_a   1.000
_cell.length_b   1.000
_cell.length_c   1.000
_cell.angle_alpha   90.00
_cell.angle_beta   90.00
_cell.angle_gamma   90.00
#
_symmetry.space_group_name_H-M   'P 1'
#
loop_
_entity.id
_entity.type
_entity.pdbx_description
1 polymer ?
#
loop_
_entity_poly.entity_id
_entity_poly.type
_entity_poly.pdbx_seq_one_letter_code
_entity_poly.pdbx_strand_id
1 'polypeptide(L)'
;VPQGMESFYVLPFSNRHFLDNAYMKLSFKYFDLTVGKQQISLGTGYVWNPTDVFNIKELFDPTYEQPGHNAVRLDVPLGTMYTLTALFSPEDTWENSAKLIQLKGRIPHFDYSLIAIEKVWRFHDYTQFDSENTNFLELPEKRQLLGASTAGELLGLGVWAEYAYNWMESSEDFYELVVGTDYTFDFQTYMMVEYYRNTLGKTDYQQYDLNDWMRLIAMEQKAISRDQIYVFIQHPATDLLNVGLSTIYSISDNSLTKIKIQ
;
A
#
# COMPACT_ATOMS: atom_id res chain seq x y z
N VAL A 1 13.87 -25.55 -26.66
CA VAL A 1 14.55 -25.71 -25.35
C VAL A 1 15.75 -26.63 -25.58
N PRO A 2 16.96 -26.30 -25.10
CA PRO A 2 18.10 -27.21 -25.18
C PRO A 2 17.78 -28.56 -24.54
N GLN A 3 18.24 -29.63 -25.15
CA GLN A 3 17.97 -31.00 -24.70
C GLN A 3 18.48 -31.19 -23.26
N GLY A 4 17.60 -31.63 -22.35
CA GLY A 4 17.91 -31.78 -20.92
C GLY A 4 17.60 -30.59 -20.02
N MET A 5 17.18 -29.44 -20.59
CA MET A 5 16.67 -28.31 -19.80
C MET A 5 15.14 -28.24 -19.76
N GLU A 6 14.45 -29.14 -20.46
CA GLU A 6 13.00 -29.18 -20.62
C GLU A 6 12.23 -29.09 -19.29
N SER A 7 12.73 -29.72 -18.22
CA SER A 7 12.13 -29.69 -16.88
C SER A 7 12.10 -28.30 -16.23
N PHE A 8 13.06 -27.42 -16.54
CA PHE A 8 13.08 -26.04 -16.04
C PHE A 8 12.08 -25.12 -16.77
N TYR A 9 11.54 -25.57 -17.90
CA TYR A 9 10.55 -24.83 -18.69
C TYR A 9 9.15 -25.45 -18.62
N VAL A 10 8.95 -26.48 -17.78
CA VAL A 10 7.61 -26.91 -17.40
C VAL A 10 7.12 -25.94 -16.33
N LEU A 11 6.18 -25.07 -16.70
CA LEU A 11 5.42 -24.27 -15.74
C LEU A 11 4.23 -25.10 -15.29
N PRO A 12 4.26 -25.77 -14.12
CA PRO A 12 3.11 -26.51 -13.65
C PRO A 12 1.99 -25.51 -13.32
N PHE A 13 0.98 -25.43 -14.18
CA PHE A 13 -0.26 -24.76 -13.85
C PHE A 13 -0.99 -25.64 -12.81
N SER A 14 -0.81 -25.32 -11.53
CA SER A 14 -1.59 -25.94 -10.46
C SER A 14 -2.80 -25.06 -10.16
N ASN A 15 -3.97 -25.68 -10.02
CA ASN A 15 -5.14 -24.96 -9.55
C ASN A 15 -4.90 -24.55 -8.09
N ARG A 16 -4.84 -23.24 -7.84
CA ARG A 16 -4.74 -22.69 -6.49
C ARG A 16 -6.13 -22.26 -6.03
N HIS A 17 -6.62 -22.89 -4.96
CA HIS A 17 -7.75 -22.38 -4.20
C HIS A 17 -7.19 -21.61 -3.01
N PHE A 18 -7.61 -20.36 -2.85
CA PHE A 18 -7.25 -19.54 -1.71
C PHE A 18 -8.53 -18.98 -1.07
N LEU A 19 -8.49 -18.79 0.24
CA LEU A 19 -9.58 -18.25 1.04
C LEU A 19 -9.20 -16.83 1.40
N ASP A 20 -9.84 -15.81 0.81
CA ASP A 20 -9.50 -14.42 1.08
C ASP A 20 -10.04 -13.92 2.40
N ASN A 21 -11.28 -14.29 2.71
CA ASN A 21 -11.99 -13.81 3.89
C ASN A 21 -12.70 -14.98 4.58
N ALA A 22 -12.42 -15.14 5.86
CA ALA A 22 -13.08 -16.09 6.74
C ALA A 22 -12.98 -15.58 8.18
N TYR A 23 -13.99 -14.84 8.60
CA TYR A 23 -14.04 -14.22 9.91
C TYR A 23 -15.44 -14.32 10.52
N MET A 24 -15.49 -14.19 11.84
CA MET A 24 -16.71 -14.01 12.61
C MET A 24 -16.77 -12.59 13.12
N LYS A 25 -17.90 -11.91 12.90
CA LYS A 25 -18.18 -10.58 13.47
C LYS A 25 -19.26 -10.70 14.54
N LEU A 26 -18.95 -10.28 15.75
CA LEU A 26 -19.84 -10.26 16.90
C LEU A 26 -20.12 -8.79 17.28
N SER A 27 -21.38 -8.38 17.17
CA SER A 27 -21.80 -7.02 17.51
C SER A 27 -22.34 -6.95 18.93
N PHE A 28 -21.71 -6.12 19.76
CA PHE A 28 -22.13 -5.85 21.12
C PHE A 28 -22.66 -4.42 21.24
N LYS A 29 -23.23 -4.07 22.41
CA LYS A 29 -23.82 -2.74 22.65
C LYS A 29 -22.83 -1.58 22.45
N TYR A 30 -21.55 -1.79 22.77
CA TYR A 30 -20.54 -0.73 22.81
C TYR A 30 -19.37 -0.94 21.84
N PHE A 31 -19.27 -2.11 21.20
CA PHE A 31 -18.19 -2.42 20.28
C PHE A 31 -18.59 -3.58 19.35
N ASP A 32 -17.90 -3.66 18.22
CA ASP A 32 -17.90 -4.84 17.34
C ASP A 32 -16.57 -5.57 17.48
N LEU A 33 -16.60 -6.90 17.56
CA LEU A 33 -15.42 -7.75 17.57
C LEU A 33 -15.38 -8.59 16.30
N THR A 34 -14.29 -8.51 15.54
CA THR A 34 -14.05 -9.30 14.34
C THR A 34 -12.84 -10.19 14.52
N VAL A 35 -13.00 -11.50 14.36
CA VAL A 35 -11.92 -12.49 14.53
C VAL A 35 -11.84 -13.39 13.31
N GLY A 36 -10.64 -13.53 12.76
CA GLY A 36 -10.34 -14.42 11.62
C GLY A 36 -9.60 -13.69 10.51
N LYS A 37 -9.61 -14.30 9.32
CA LYS A 37 -8.97 -13.74 8.13
C LYS A 37 -9.87 -12.67 7.51
N GLN A 38 -9.44 -11.41 7.56
CA GLN A 38 -10.23 -10.25 7.16
C GLN A 38 -9.36 -9.25 6.40
N GLN A 39 -9.95 -8.53 5.44
CA GLN A 39 -9.27 -7.40 4.80
C GLN A 39 -9.04 -6.25 5.78
N ILE A 40 -7.84 -5.67 5.73
CA ILE A 40 -7.45 -4.51 6.52
C ILE A 40 -7.07 -3.42 5.53
N SER A 41 -7.97 -2.47 5.26
CA SER A 41 -7.72 -1.39 4.30
C SER A 41 -7.39 -0.10 5.03
N LEU A 42 -6.15 0.37 4.90
CA LEU A 42 -5.67 1.62 5.49
C LEU A 42 -5.29 2.62 4.37
N GLY A 43 -5.10 3.87 4.77
CA GLY A 43 -4.78 4.95 3.84
C GLY A 43 -5.95 5.45 3.01
N THR A 44 -5.73 6.59 2.37
CA THR A 44 -6.70 7.29 1.52
C THR A 44 -6.14 7.62 0.14
N GLY A 45 -4.81 7.54 -0.04
CA GLY A 45 -4.19 7.70 -1.36
C GLY A 45 -4.67 6.70 -2.40
N TYR A 46 -4.66 7.14 -3.66
CA TYR A 46 -5.10 6.38 -4.81
C TYR A 46 -4.04 5.37 -5.24
N VAL A 47 -2.82 5.83 -5.51
CA VAL A 47 -1.69 5.00 -5.94
C VAL A 47 -0.89 4.51 -4.74
N TRP A 48 -0.54 5.44 -3.84
CA TRP A 48 0.29 5.15 -2.68
C TRP A 48 -0.44 5.37 -1.36
N ASN A 49 -0.26 4.46 -0.40
CA ASN A 49 -0.84 4.56 0.94
C ASN A 49 0.26 4.48 2.01
N PRO A 50 0.89 5.60 2.41
CA PRO A 50 1.89 5.67 3.48
C PRO A 50 1.53 4.93 4.78
N THR A 51 0.27 5.02 5.19
CA THR A 51 -0.28 4.48 6.43
C THR A 51 -0.70 3.01 6.31
N ASP A 52 -0.75 2.45 5.10
CA ASP A 52 -0.97 1.03 4.90
C ASP A 52 0.36 0.28 4.93
N VAL A 53 0.55 -0.50 6.00
CA VAL A 53 1.70 -1.39 6.22
C VAL A 53 1.32 -2.87 6.16
N PHE A 54 0.05 -3.15 5.94
CA PHE A 54 -0.48 -4.50 5.76
C PHE A 54 -0.54 -4.86 4.29
N ASN A 55 -0.75 -3.88 3.42
CA ASN A 55 -0.84 -4.08 1.98
C ASN A 55 0.06 -3.12 1.21
N ILE A 56 0.64 -3.62 0.12
CA ILE A 56 1.26 -2.81 -0.92
C ILE A 56 0.42 -3.04 -2.18
N LYS A 57 0.00 -1.94 -2.83
CA LYS A 57 -0.84 -1.97 -4.02
C LYS A 57 -0.01 -2.34 -5.25
N GLU A 58 -0.52 -3.28 -6.05
CA GLU A 58 0.03 -3.59 -7.36
C GLU A 58 -0.63 -2.75 -8.44
N LEU A 59 0.00 -1.64 -8.81
CA LEU A 59 -0.55 -0.69 -9.78
C LEU A 59 -0.65 -1.25 -11.19
N PHE A 60 0.16 -2.25 -11.50
CA PHE A 60 0.27 -2.84 -12.84
C PHE A 60 -0.60 -4.09 -12.99
N ASP A 61 -1.21 -4.58 -11.91
CA ASP A 61 -2.11 -5.73 -11.95
C ASP A 61 -3.58 -5.23 -11.92
N PRO A 62 -4.31 -5.31 -13.05
CA PRO A 62 -5.73 -4.92 -13.09
C PRO A 62 -6.63 -5.88 -12.30
N THR A 63 -6.12 -7.05 -11.90
CA THR A 63 -6.83 -8.06 -11.10
C THR A 63 -6.43 -8.04 -9.63
N TYR A 64 -5.63 -7.05 -9.20
CA TYR A 64 -5.21 -6.92 -7.82
C TYR A 64 -6.41 -6.83 -6.88
N GLU A 65 -6.42 -7.71 -5.89
CA GLU A 65 -7.35 -7.68 -4.76
C GLU A 65 -6.58 -7.58 -3.45
N GLN A 66 -7.11 -6.83 -2.49
CA GLN A 66 -6.49 -6.71 -1.18
C GLN A 66 -6.53 -8.06 -0.44
N PRO A 67 -5.38 -8.58 0.02
CA PRO A 67 -5.33 -9.85 0.72
C PRO A 67 -5.99 -9.73 2.11
N GLY A 68 -6.56 -10.84 2.58
CA GLY A 68 -7.02 -10.95 3.96
C GLY A 68 -5.87 -11.28 4.92
N HIS A 69 -5.94 -10.69 6.11
CA HIS A 69 -4.98 -10.87 7.20
C HIS A 69 -5.65 -11.56 8.39
N ASN A 70 -4.95 -12.49 9.03
CA ASN A 70 -5.45 -13.10 10.27
C ASN A 70 -5.37 -12.07 11.38
N ALA A 71 -6.51 -11.62 11.90
CA ALA A 71 -6.52 -10.60 12.92
C ALA A 71 -7.69 -10.73 13.91
N VAL A 72 -7.48 -10.13 15.08
CA VAL A 72 -8.51 -9.77 16.04
C VAL A 72 -8.66 -8.26 16.00
N ARG A 73 -9.86 -7.78 15.68
CA ARG A 73 -10.17 -6.36 15.52
C ARG A 73 -11.34 -5.98 16.42
N LEU A 74 -11.17 -4.91 17.17
CA LEU A 74 -12.19 -4.31 18.03
C LEU A 74 -12.50 -2.91 17.51
N ASP A 75 -13.75 -2.64 17.15
CA ASP A 75 -14.22 -1.32 16.73
C ASP A 75 -15.17 -0.75 17.78
N VAL A 76 -14.81 0.41 18.35
CA VAL A 76 -15.59 1.11 19.39
C VAL A 76 -16.15 2.40 18.78
N PRO A 77 -17.46 2.49 18.49
CA PRO A 77 -18.08 3.74 18.08
C PRO A 77 -18.11 4.72 19.26
N LEU A 78 -17.53 5.90 19.05
CA LEU A 78 -17.48 7.00 20.03
C LEU A 78 -18.45 8.10 19.58
N GLY A 79 -19.73 7.90 19.88
CA GLY A 79 -20.80 8.76 19.37
C GLY A 79 -21.11 8.47 17.90
N THR A 80 -21.43 9.51 17.12
CA THR A 80 -21.82 9.38 15.72
C THR A 80 -20.71 9.76 14.72
N MET A 81 -19.64 10.39 15.19
CA MET A 81 -18.60 10.98 14.34
C MET A 81 -17.26 10.27 14.43
N TYR A 82 -17.05 9.41 15.43
CA TYR A 82 -15.75 8.81 15.72
C TYR A 82 -15.83 7.31 15.90
N THR A 83 -14.79 6.62 15.45
CA THR A 83 -14.58 5.19 15.71
C THR A 83 -13.14 4.99 16.16
N LEU A 84 -12.96 4.35 17.32
CA LEU A 84 -11.68 3.87 17.79
C LEU A 84 -11.54 2.38 17.44
N THR A 85 -10.54 2.04 16.63
CA THR A 85 -10.23 0.67 16.25
C THR A 85 -8.93 0.23 16.92
N ALA A 86 -8.95 -0.94 17.53
CA ALA A 86 -7.75 -1.66 17.95
C ALA A 86 -7.66 -2.96 17.17
N LEU A 87 -6.49 -3.28 16.63
CA LEU A 87 -6.27 -4.48 15.83
C LEU A 87 -4.98 -5.18 16.26
N PHE A 88 -5.05 -6.50 16.35
CA PHE A 88 -3.93 -7.38 16.62
C PHE A 88 -3.87 -8.47 15.55
N SER A 89 -2.75 -8.55 14.84
CA SER A 89 -2.46 -9.56 13.82
C SER A 89 -1.36 -10.49 14.34
N PRO A 90 -1.70 -11.68 14.85
CA PRO A 90 -0.72 -12.59 15.44
C PRO A 90 0.26 -13.14 14.41
N GLU A 91 1.51 -13.28 14.83
CA GLU A 91 2.61 -13.98 14.16
C GLU A 91 3.18 -15.07 15.10
N ASP A 92 4.35 -15.64 14.79
CA ASP A 92 5.00 -16.67 15.60
C ASP A 92 5.24 -16.26 17.06
N THR A 93 5.50 -14.96 17.29
CA THR A 93 5.71 -14.39 18.62
C THR A 93 4.92 -13.09 18.80
N TRP A 94 4.67 -12.70 20.06
CA TRP A 94 3.98 -11.45 20.38
C TRP A 94 4.76 -10.22 19.90
N GLU A 95 6.08 -10.28 19.99
CA GLU A 95 7.01 -9.24 19.55
C GLU A 95 6.91 -9.04 18.03
N ASN A 96 6.74 -10.13 17.27
CA ASN A 96 6.61 -10.09 15.82
C ASN A 96 5.20 -9.73 15.33
N SER A 97 4.21 -9.87 16.21
CA SER A 97 2.80 -9.63 15.89
C SER A 97 2.51 -8.14 15.65
N ALA A 98 1.71 -7.85 14.62
CA ALA A 98 1.34 -6.48 14.30
C ALA A 98 0.24 -5.96 15.23
N LYS A 99 0.38 -4.70 15.65
CA LYS A 99 -0.54 -4.02 16.58
C LYS A 99 -0.91 -2.68 15.97
N LEU A 100 -2.20 -2.37 15.91
CA LEU A 100 -2.71 -1.12 15.36
C LEU A 100 -3.72 -0.49 16.31
N ILE A 101 -3.61 0.82 16.48
CA ILE A 101 -4.66 1.67 17.04
C ILE A 101 -4.98 2.73 15.99
N GLN A 102 -6.27 2.91 15.69
CA GLN A 102 -6.75 3.90 14.74
C GLN A 102 -7.92 4.67 15.33
N LEU A 103 -7.87 6.00 15.22
CA LEU A 103 -9.02 6.86 15.45
C LEU A 103 -9.47 7.40 14.09
N LYS A 104 -10.69 7.04 13.67
CA LYS A 104 -11.35 7.63 12.50
C LYS A 104 -12.36 8.66 12.96
N GLY A 105 -12.43 9.77 12.25
CA GLY A 105 -13.33 10.87 12.50
C GLY A 105 -13.89 11.45 11.22
N ARG A 106 -15.01 12.14 11.34
CA ARG A 106 -15.61 12.90 10.24
C ARG A 106 -15.89 14.34 10.65
N ILE A 107 -15.53 15.26 9.77
CA ILE A 107 -15.97 16.66 9.76
C ILE A 107 -16.73 16.92 8.44
N PRO A 108 -17.50 18.02 8.31
CA PRO A 108 -18.18 18.31 7.06
C PRO A 108 -17.23 18.25 5.86
N HIS A 109 -17.61 17.48 4.85
CA HIS A 109 -16.85 17.23 3.61
C HIS A 109 -15.54 16.45 3.74
N PHE A 110 -15.10 16.06 4.94
CA PHE A 110 -13.85 15.32 5.11
C PHE A 110 -13.96 14.19 6.15
N ASP A 111 -13.42 13.04 5.78
CA ASP A 111 -13.09 11.96 6.70
C ASP A 111 -11.59 12.02 7.00
N TYR A 112 -11.22 11.78 8.25
CA TYR A 112 -9.83 11.75 8.68
C TYR A 112 -9.53 10.55 9.56
N SER A 113 -8.27 10.13 9.57
CA SER A 113 -7.78 9.07 10.44
C SER A 113 -6.45 9.43 11.07
N LEU A 114 -6.26 9.00 12.31
CA LEU A 114 -4.99 9.00 13.02
C LEU A 114 -4.66 7.55 13.36
N ILE A 115 -3.44 7.12 13.10
CA ILE A 115 -3.03 5.74 13.30
C ILE A 115 -1.70 5.65 14.05
N ALA A 116 -1.57 4.59 14.84
CA ALA A 116 -0.34 4.13 15.44
C ALA A 116 -0.20 2.63 15.17
N ILE A 117 0.93 2.20 14.61
CA ILE A 117 1.17 0.82 14.25
C ILE A 117 2.53 0.37 14.75
N GLU A 118 2.63 -0.87 15.22
CA GLU A 118 3.87 -1.60 15.41
C GLU A 118 3.79 -2.89 14.59
N LYS A 119 4.77 -3.14 13.71
CA LYS A 119 4.80 -4.32 12.84
C LYS A 119 6.24 -4.66 12.46
N VAL A 120 6.56 -5.94 12.28
CA VAL A 120 7.83 -6.35 11.67
C VAL A 120 7.77 -6.14 10.16
N TRP A 121 8.76 -5.44 9.62
CA TRP A 121 8.99 -5.31 8.19
C TRP A 121 10.15 -6.21 7.80
N ARG A 122 9.94 -7.06 6.81
CA ARG A 122 10.88 -8.06 6.34
C ARG A 122 11.44 -7.58 5.00
N PHE A 123 12.73 -7.24 4.99
CA PHE A 123 13.47 -6.96 3.77
C PHE A 123 14.35 -8.15 3.42
N HIS A 124 14.67 -8.33 2.14
CA HIS A 124 15.75 -9.23 1.74
C HIS A 124 17.00 -8.45 1.31
N ASP A 125 18.16 -9.04 1.56
CA ASP A 125 19.41 -8.70 0.90
C ASP A 125 19.65 -9.67 -0.27
N TYR A 126 19.27 -9.22 -1.46
CA TYR A 126 19.40 -9.92 -2.72
C TYR A 126 20.85 -10.04 -3.22
N THR A 127 21.80 -9.42 -2.54
CA THR A 127 23.23 -9.62 -2.81
C THR A 127 23.79 -10.84 -2.07
N GLN A 128 23.07 -11.36 -1.07
CA GLN A 128 23.47 -12.49 -0.24
C GLN A 128 22.49 -13.66 -0.39
N PHE A 129 22.92 -14.67 -1.13
CA PHE A 129 22.16 -15.91 -1.29
C PHE A 129 22.58 -16.95 -0.24
N ASP A 130 21.61 -17.41 0.55
CA ASP A 130 21.78 -18.51 1.49
C ASP A 130 21.54 -19.85 0.76
N SER A 131 22.63 -20.57 0.53
CA SER A 131 22.60 -21.89 -0.13
C SER A 131 21.97 -23.00 0.70
N GLU A 132 21.87 -22.85 2.03
CA GLU A 132 21.28 -23.87 2.90
C GLU A 132 19.76 -23.80 2.85
N ASN A 133 19.20 -22.60 2.94
CA ASN A 133 17.75 -22.37 2.87
C ASN A 133 17.24 -22.13 1.44
N THR A 134 18.15 -22.08 0.46
CA THR A 134 17.85 -21.82 -0.96
C THR A 134 17.08 -20.50 -1.15
N ASN A 135 17.38 -19.50 -0.33
CA ASN A 135 16.68 -18.21 -0.30
C ASN A 135 17.67 -17.05 -0.12
N PHE A 136 17.23 -15.81 -0.36
CA PHE A 136 18.03 -14.62 -0.03
C PHE A 136 18.00 -14.34 1.48
N LEU A 137 19.03 -13.69 2.00
CA LEU A 137 19.12 -13.35 3.42
C LEU A 137 17.98 -12.40 3.81
N GLU A 138 17.15 -12.82 4.75
CA GLU A 138 16.07 -12.00 5.29
C GLU A 138 16.58 -11.14 6.46
N LEU A 139 16.22 -9.86 6.44
CA LEU A 139 16.55 -8.82 7.42
C LEU A 139 15.24 -8.29 8.04
N PRO A 140 14.61 -9.04 8.96
CA PRO A 140 13.43 -8.59 9.66
C PRO A 140 13.79 -7.47 10.64
N GLU A 141 12.97 -6.44 10.67
CA GLU A 141 13.19 -5.28 11.53
C GLU A 141 11.87 -4.76 12.08
N LYS A 142 11.86 -4.35 13.35
CA LYS A 142 10.67 -3.73 13.94
C LYS A 142 10.47 -2.32 13.38
N ARG A 143 9.28 -2.08 12.83
CA ARG A 143 8.78 -0.76 12.39
C ARG A 143 7.69 -0.27 13.34
N GLN A 144 7.85 0.96 13.84
CA GLN A 144 6.79 1.70 14.51
C GLN A 144 6.37 2.87 13.64
N LEU A 145 5.07 3.08 13.47
CA LEU A 145 4.52 4.09 12.57
C LEU A 145 3.51 4.96 13.33
N LEU A 146 3.63 6.28 13.17
CA LEU A 146 2.54 7.22 13.44
C LEU A 146 2.12 7.89 12.14
N GLY A 147 0.82 7.93 11.89
CA GLY A 147 0.30 8.44 10.63
C GLY A 147 -1.02 9.14 10.77
N ALA A 148 -1.30 9.98 9.78
CA ALA A 148 -2.56 10.70 9.64
C ALA A 148 -2.99 10.68 8.18
N SER A 149 -4.29 10.59 7.94
CA SER A 149 -4.86 10.70 6.60
C SER A 149 -6.14 11.53 6.62
N THR A 150 -6.45 12.14 5.49
CA THR A 150 -7.72 12.84 5.26
C THR A 150 -8.10 12.71 3.80
N ALA A 151 -9.40 12.59 3.54
CA ALA A 151 -9.98 12.59 2.20
C ALA A 151 -11.33 13.30 2.24
N GLY A 152 -11.64 14.02 1.17
CA GLY A 152 -12.84 14.82 1.14
C GLY A 152 -13.00 15.61 -0.15
N GLU A 153 -13.91 16.57 -0.10
CA GLU A 153 -14.19 17.48 -1.21
C GLU A 153 -13.86 18.92 -0.81
N LEU A 154 -13.16 19.64 -1.68
CA LEU A 154 -12.84 21.05 -1.53
C LEU A 154 -13.06 21.79 -2.84
N LEU A 155 -13.97 22.76 -2.86
CA LEU A 155 -14.27 23.59 -4.04
C LEU A 155 -14.65 22.77 -5.30
N GLY A 156 -15.33 21.64 -5.11
CA GLY A 156 -15.72 20.71 -6.19
C GLY A 156 -14.60 19.78 -6.66
N LEU A 157 -13.41 19.85 -6.04
CA LEU A 157 -12.31 18.91 -6.26
C LEU A 157 -12.36 17.81 -5.22
N GLY A 158 -12.16 16.56 -5.64
CA GLY A 158 -11.75 15.50 -4.72
C GLY A 158 -10.33 15.80 -4.25
N VAL A 159 -10.07 15.69 -2.94
CA VAL A 159 -8.75 15.94 -2.36
C VAL A 159 -8.44 14.91 -1.27
N TRP A 160 -7.19 14.52 -1.17
CA TRP A 160 -6.70 13.68 -0.08
C TRP A 160 -5.26 14.00 0.27
N ALA A 161 -4.92 13.73 1.52
CA ALA A 161 -3.55 13.82 2.00
C ALA A 161 -3.30 12.74 3.05
N GLU A 162 -2.07 12.21 3.07
CA GLU A 162 -1.67 11.14 3.95
C GLU A 162 -0.21 11.33 4.34
N TYR A 163 0.10 11.21 5.63
CA TYR A 163 1.45 11.34 6.16
C TYR A 163 1.72 10.18 7.12
N ALA A 164 2.90 9.58 7.02
CA ALA A 164 3.35 8.55 7.94
C ALA A 164 4.82 8.75 8.29
N TYR A 165 5.14 8.78 9.57
CA TYR A 165 6.51 8.74 10.07
C TYR A 165 6.80 7.36 10.62
N ASN A 166 7.95 6.80 10.25
CA ASN A 166 8.37 5.44 10.54
C ASN A 166 9.66 5.45 11.35
N TRP A 167 9.58 4.97 12.58
CA TRP A 167 10.74 4.62 13.39
C TRP A 167 11.17 3.19 13.08
N MET A 168 12.45 3.04 12.80
CA MET A 168 13.09 1.81 12.39
C MET A 168 14.07 1.39 13.50
N GLU A 169 14.15 0.09 13.80
CA GLU A 169 15.00 -0.45 14.87
C GLU A 169 16.50 -0.48 14.52
N SER A 170 16.81 -0.69 13.24
CA SER A 170 18.15 -0.89 12.67
C SER A 170 18.44 0.02 11.48
N SER A 171 17.45 0.28 10.61
CA SER A 171 17.59 1.19 9.47
C SER A 171 17.28 2.64 9.83
N GLU A 172 17.51 3.57 8.91
CA GLU A 172 17.19 4.99 9.14
C GLU A 172 15.69 5.21 9.21
N ASP A 173 15.26 5.99 10.20
CA ASP A 173 13.90 6.52 10.27
C ASP A 173 13.58 7.31 9.00
N PHE A 174 12.32 7.22 8.55
CA PHE A 174 11.90 7.89 7.34
C PHE A 174 10.42 8.29 7.43
N TYR A 175 10.01 9.18 6.53
CA TYR A 175 8.61 9.54 6.40
C TYR A 175 8.14 9.40 4.95
N GLU A 176 6.83 9.19 4.84
CA GLU A 176 6.07 9.11 3.61
C GLU A 176 4.99 10.20 3.63
N LEU A 177 4.77 10.86 2.49
CA LEU A 177 3.73 11.87 2.29
C LEU A 177 3.05 11.62 0.96
N VAL A 178 1.72 11.64 0.95
CA VAL A 178 0.90 11.67 -0.26
C VAL A 178 -0.02 12.88 -0.21
N VAL A 179 -0.16 13.56 -1.35
CA VAL A 179 -1.18 14.59 -1.56
C VAL A 179 -1.73 14.40 -2.96
N GLY A 180 -3.04 14.30 -3.10
CA GLY A 180 -3.66 14.14 -4.40
C GLY A 180 -4.99 14.87 -4.55
N THR A 181 -5.40 15.00 -5.80
CA THR A 181 -6.66 15.62 -6.19
C THR A 181 -7.19 15.03 -7.48
N ASP A 182 -8.50 15.04 -7.62
CA ASP A 182 -9.19 14.65 -8.84
C ASP A 182 -10.32 15.62 -9.20
N TYR A 183 -10.66 15.65 -10.48
CA TYR A 183 -11.77 16.41 -11.01
C TYR A 183 -12.33 15.79 -12.28
N THR A 184 -13.66 15.86 -12.43
CA THR A 184 -14.35 15.52 -13.68
C THR A 184 -14.86 16.81 -14.33
N PHE A 185 -14.36 17.12 -15.53
CA PHE A 185 -14.78 18.30 -16.29
C PHE A 185 -16.15 18.09 -16.95
N ASP A 186 -16.83 19.18 -17.31
CA ASP A 186 -18.13 19.16 -17.99
C ASP A 186 -18.11 18.40 -19.33
N PHE A 187 -16.95 18.33 -19.99
CA PHE A 187 -16.73 17.53 -21.21
C PHE A 187 -16.37 16.07 -20.90
N GLN A 188 -16.73 15.57 -19.70
CA GLN A 188 -16.59 14.19 -19.24
C GLN A 188 -15.16 13.65 -19.11
N THR A 189 -14.14 14.48 -19.31
CA THR A 189 -12.77 14.08 -18.98
C THR A 189 -12.58 14.04 -17.48
N TYR A 190 -12.07 12.93 -16.99
CA TYR A 190 -11.59 12.76 -15.63
C TYR A 190 -10.08 13.01 -15.60
N MET A 191 -9.61 13.77 -14.62
CA MET A 191 -8.20 13.99 -14.37
C MET A 191 -7.91 13.81 -12.88
N MET A 192 -6.83 13.08 -12.59
CA MET A 192 -6.30 12.87 -11.26
C MET A 192 -4.80 13.13 -11.25
N VAL A 193 -4.34 13.76 -10.18
CA VAL A 193 -2.92 13.96 -9.89
C VAL A 193 -2.65 13.56 -8.45
N GLU A 194 -1.63 12.74 -8.22
CA GLU A 194 -1.17 12.37 -6.88
C GLU A 194 0.34 12.54 -6.79
N TYR A 195 0.79 13.32 -5.81
CA TYR A 195 2.19 13.43 -5.45
C TYR A 195 2.51 12.51 -4.29
N TYR A 196 3.63 11.80 -4.39
CA TYR A 196 4.15 10.91 -3.35
C TYR A 196 5.62 11.21 -3.06
N ARG A 197 5.93 11.34 -1.78
CA ARG A 197 7.28 11.42 -1.25
C ARG A 197 7.54 10.27 -0.30
N ASN A 198 8.67 9.59 -0.47
CA ASN A 198 9.19 8.58 0.44
C ASN A 198 10.67 8.84 0.71
N THR A 199 11.04 9.28 1.92
CA THR A 199 12.44 9.64 2.19
C THR A 199 13.39 8.46 2.28
N LEU A 200 12.87 7.23 2.41
CA LEU A 200 13.65 6.00 2.22
C LEU A 200 14.17 5.87 0.77
N GLY A 201 13.43 6.47 -0.18
CA GLY A 201 13.81 6.51 -1.58
C GLY A 201 15.04 7.38 -1.85
N LYS A 202 15.75 7.04 -2.92
CA LYS A 202 16.98 7.68 -3.38
C LYS A 202 16.64 8.83 -4.35
N THR A 203 17.47 9.87 -4.34
CA THR A 203 17.27 11.04 -5.21
C THR A 203 17.99 10.95 -6.54
N ASP A 204 19.00 10.07 -6.66
CA ASP A 204 19.81 9.93 -7.85
C ASP A 204 19.81 8.46 -8.31
N TYR A 205 19.49 8.22 -9.58
CA TYR A 205 19.45 6.89 -10.17
C TYR A 205 20.81 6.18 -10.13
N GLN A 206 21.92 6.93 -10.06
CA GLN A 206 23.27 6.36 -9.94
C GLN A 206 23.53 5.70 -8.60
N GLN A 207 22.70 6.00 -7.60
CA GLN A 207 22.76 5.38 -6.28
C GLN A 207 21.95 4.09 -6.20
N TYR A 208 21.18 3.75 -7.24
CA TYR A 208 20.33 2.57 -7.22
C TYR A 208 21.19 1.31 -7.29
N ASP A 209 20.90 0.35 -6.42
CA ASP A 209 21.57 -0.93 -6.34
C ASP A 209 20.60 -2.08 -6.62
N LEU A 210 21.12 -3.32 -6.64
CA LEU A 210 20.32 -4.52 -6.88
C LEU A 210 19.19 -4.66 -5.85
N ASN A 211 19.45 -4.30 -4.59
CA ASN A 211 18.45 -4.43 -3.52
C ASN A 211 17.28 -3.50 -3.76
N ASP A 212 17.50 -2.25 -4.19
CA ASP A 212 16.39 -1.34 -4.49
C ASP A 212 15.44 -1.90 -5.56
N TRP A 213 16.01 -2.41 -6.67
CA TRP A 213 15.23 -2.97 -7.77
C TRP A 213 14.49 -4.23 -7.37
N MET A 214 15.17 -5.14 -6.68
CA MET A 214 14.58 -6.40 -6.25
C MET A 214 13.51 -6.20 -5.18
N ARG A 215 13.71 -5.28 -4.23
CA ARG A 215 12.72 -4.91 -3.21
C ARG A 215 11.48 -4.24 -3.82
N LEU A 216 11.64 -3.47 -4.89
CA LEU A 216 10.49 -2.93 -5.63
C LEU A 216 9.70 -4.06 -6.31
N ILE A 217 10.39 -4.96 -7.02
CA ILE A 217 9.75 -6.07 -7.75
C ILE A 217 9.07 -7.07 -6.80
N ALA A 218 9.71 -7.37 -5.67
CA ALA A 218 9.16 -8.24 -4.64
C ALA A 218 8.09 -7.55 -3.77
N MET A 219 7.76 -6.29 -4.06
CA MET A 219 6.82 -5.48 -3.28
C MET A 219 7.18 -5.37 -1.80
N GLU A 220 8.47 -5.32 -1.49
CA GLU A 220 8.95 -4.99 -0.14
C GLU A 220 9.02 -3.49 0.06
N GLN A 221 9.13 -2.73 -1.03
CA GLN A 221 9.14 -1.27 -1.05
C GLN A 221 8.17 -0.74 -2.11
N LYS A 222 7.47 0.35 -1.77
CA LYS A 222 6.48 0.98 -2.65
C LYS A 222 7.11 1.74 -3.82
N ALA A 223 8.36 2.20 -3.65
CA ALA A 223 9.10 2.96 -4.64
C ALA A 223 10.59 3.06 -4.34
N ILE A 224 11.40 3.20 -5.39
CA ILE A 224 12.84 3.46 -5.32
C ILE A 224 13.14 4.97 -5.29
N SER A 225 12.47 5.75 -6.14
CA SER A 225 12.68 7.20 -6.23
C SER A 225 11.95 7.94 -5.11
N ARG A 226 12.61 8.97 -4.56
CA ARG A 226 12.12 9.73 -3.40
C ARG A 226 10.84 10.50 -3.68
N ASP A 227 10.76 11.18 -4.82
CA ASP A 227 9.65 12.06 -5.18
C ASP A 227 9.03 11.62 -6.50
N GLN A 228 7.73 11.35 -6.51
CA GLN A 228 6.99 10.90 -7.67
C GLN A 228 5.67 11.64 -7.82
N ILE A 229 5.23 11.80 -9.07
CA ILE A 229 3.89 12.25 -9.41
C ILE A 229 3.24 11.19 -10.27
N TYR A 230 2.06 10.76 -9.86
CA TYR A 230 1.12 10.04 -10.70
C TYR A 230 0.15 11.02 -11.36
N VAL A 231 -0.07 10.84 -12.66
CA VAL A 231 -1.11 11.52 -13.41
C VAL A 231 -1.97 10.47 -14.10
N PHE A 232 -3.28 10.60 -13.95
CA PHE A 232 -4.24 9.79 -14.68
C PHE A 232 -5.27 10.70 -15.37
N ILE A 233 -5.48 10.45 -16.65
CA ILE A 233 -6.45 11.16 -17.47
C ILE A 233 -7.29 10.11 -18.19
N GLN A 234 -8.60 10.22 -18.11
CA GLN A 234 -9.52 9.35 -18.80
C GLN A 234 -10.62 10.17 -19.49
N HIS A 235 -10.95 9.81 -20.72
CA HIS A 235 -12.02 10.45 -21.46
C HIS A 235 -12.90 9.40 -22.18
N PRO A 236 -14.23 9.45 -22.04
CA PRO A 236 -15.14 8.62 -22.81
C PRO A 236 -15.20 9.14 -24.25
N ALA A 237 -14.46 8.49 -25.16
CA ALA A 237 -14.45 8.88 -26.58
C ALA A 237 -15.78 8.56 -27.28
N THR A 238 -16.49 7.53 -26.82
CA THR A 238 -17.87 7.18 -27.21
C THR A 238 -18.59 6.50 -26.04
N ASP A 239 -19.88 6.24 -26.16
CA ASP A 239 -20.67 5.51 -25.15
C ASP A 239 -20.11 4.11 -24.78
N LEU A 240 -19.28 3.53 -25.65
CA LEU A 240 -18.69 2.20 -25.48
C LEU A 240 -17.16 2.21 -25.36
N LEU A 241 -16.50 3.35 -25.53
CA LEU A 241 -15.03 3.44 -25.60
C LEU A 241 -14.50 4.53 -24.67
N ASN A 242 -13.67 4.11 -23.71
CA ASN A 242 -12.90 5.00 -22.86
C ASN A 242 -11.45 5.01 -23.32
N VAL A 243 -10.83 6.18 -23.36
CA VAL A 243 -9.40 6.32 -23.62
C VAL A 243 -8.74 6.85 -22.35
N GLY A 244 -7.76 6.10 -21.84
CA GLY A 244 -7.04 6.42 -20.62
C GLY A 244 -5.53 6.58 -20.84
N LEU A 245 -4.93 7.45 -20.05
CA LEU A 245 -3.49 7.58 -19.90
C LEU A 245 -3.15 7.65 -18.42
N SER A 246 -2.32 6.72 -17.93
CA SER A 246 -1.70 6.79 -16.61
C SER A 246 -0.19 6.94 -16.74
N THR A 247 0.42 7.74 -15.88
CA THR A 247 1.85 8.03 -15.95
C THR A 247 2.40 8.25 -14.55
N ILE A 248 3.52 7.63 -14.24
CA ILE A 248 4.32 7.90 -13.03
C ILE A 248 5.58 8.61 -13.50
N TYR A 249 5.80 9.82 -13.00
CA TYR A 249 7.01 10.61 -13.22
C TYR A 249 7.77 10.74 -11.91
N SER A 250 9.02 10.31 -11.90
CA SER A 250 9.91 10.48 -10.77
C SER A 250 10.64 11.82 -10.89
N ILE A 251 10.35 12.73 -9.97
CA ILE A 251 10.93 14.08 -9.97
C ILE A 251 12.40 14.03 -9.56
N SER A 252 12.76 13.18 -8.59
CA SER A 252 14.11 13.23 -8.00
C SER A 252 15.20 12.85 -9.01
N ASP A 253 14.98 11.79 -9.78
CA ASP A 253 15.92 11.25 -10.78
C ASP A 253 15.53 11.59 -12.23
N ASN A 254 14.47 12.38 -12.44
CA ASN A 254 13.94 12.78 -13.75
C ASN A 254 13.55 11.61 -14.67
N SER A 255 13.13 10.48 -14.12
CA SER A 255 12.69 9.30 -14.89
C SER A 255 11.17 9.28 -15.10
N LEU A 256 10.69 8.61 -16.16
CA LEU A 256 9.29 8.60 -16.56
C LEU A 256 8.84 7.19 -16.95
N THR A 257 7.77 6.72 -16.32
CA THR A 257 7.08 5.46 -16.66
C THR A 257 5.68 5.78 -17.18
N LYS A 258 5.38 5.35 -18.41
CA LYS A 258 4.06 5.53 -19.04
C LYS A 258 3.30 4.20 -19.08
N ILE A 259 2.04 4.24 -18.70
CA ILE A 259 1.13 3.09 -18.76
C ILE A 259 -0.06 3.51 -19.63
N LYS A 260 -0.29 2.77 -20.72
CA LYS A 260 -1.39 3.05 -21.63
C LYS A 260 -2.52 2.08 -21.35
N ILE A 261 -3.71 2.60 -21.04
CA ILE A 261 -4.94 1.81 -20.88
C ILE A 261 -5.83 2.16 -22.07
N GLN A 262 -6.03 1.19 -22.97
CA GLN A 262 -6.88 1.33 -24.16
C GLN A 262 -8.30 0.85 -23.89
#